data_AF-A0A850WBR3-F1
#
_entry.id   AF-A0A850WBR3-F1
#
_cell.length_a   1.000
_cell.length_b   1.000
_cell.length_c   1.000
_cell.angle_alpha   90.00
_cell.angle_beta   90.00
_cell.angle_gamma   90.00
#
_symmetry.space_group_name_H-M   'P 1'
#
loop_
_entity.id
_entity.type
_entity.pdbx_description
1 polymer ?
#
loop_
_entity_poly.entity_id
_entity_poly.type
_entity_poly.pdbx_seq_one_letter_code
_entity_poly.pdbx_strand_id
1 'polypeptide(L)'
;RYEEREDFAVVMQPFFRNTLLPTDSNGKPDLSFFAADCFHFSVRGHAEMAMALWNNMLEPVGEKQTYNNFTYDRSKLKCPNPEKPFLFTLRNSGFRNLDLNWEKTEPSVPYWAVIVAAVAGVLAGSL
;
A
#
# COMPACT_ATOMS: atom_id res chain seq x y z
N ARG A 1 17.03 -4.26 2.28
CA ARG A 1 16.90 -4.78 3.66
C ARG A 1 15.91 -5.93 3.81
N TYR A 2 14.63 -5.81 3.40
CA TYR A 2 13.64 -6.90 3.62
C TYR A 2 13.47 -7.90 2.47
N GLU A 3 13.94 -7.55 1.27
CA GLU A 3 13.78 -8.37 0.05
C GLU A 3 15.03 -9.20 -0.30
N GLU A 4 15.98 -9.32 0.63
CA GLU A 4 17.28 -9.99 0.39
C GLU A 4 17.19 -11.52 0.46
N ARG A 5 16.23 -12.05 1.24
CA ARG A 5 16.02 -13.49 1.35
C ARG A 5 14.98 -13.97 0.35
N GLU A 6 15.09 -15.23 -0.05
CA GLU A 6 14.14 -15.85 -0.99
C GLU A 6 12.93 -16.47 -0.30
N ASP A 7 12.99 -16.65 1.01
CA ASP A 7 11.98 -17.30 1.86
C ASP A 7 11.11 -16.29 2.65
N PHE A 8 11.29 -15.00 2.41
CA PHE A 8 10.60 -13.94 3.14
C PHE A 8 10.29 -12.77 2.20
N ALA A 9 9.09 -12.21 2.36
CA ALA A 9 8.65 -11.05 1.59
C ALA A 9 7.88 -10.09 2.52
N VAL A 10 8.07 -8.79 2.30
CA VAL A 10 7.28 -7.76 2.97
C VAL A 10 6.38 -7.08 1.95
N VAL A 11 5.08 -7.14 2.20
CA VAL A 11 4.08 -6.62 1.26
C VAL A 11 3.10 -5.73 2.01
N MET A 12 3.07 -4.45 1.64
CA MET A 12 2.10 -3.50 2.17
C MET A 12 0.70 -3.78 1.64
N GLN A 13 -0.29 -3.72 2.52
CA GLN A 13 -1.70 -3.96 2.20
C GLN A 13 -2.47 -2.65 2.36
N PRO A 14 -2.79 -1.94 1.26
CA PRO A 14 -3.17 -0.53 1.32
C PRO A 14 -4.67 -0.29 1.52
N PHE A 15 -5.45 -1.29 1.94
CA PHE A 15 -6.92 -1.22 2.07
C PHE A 15 -7.46 -0.24 3.14
N PHE A 16 -6.60 0.60 3.72
CA PHE A 16 -6.97 1.72 4.59
C PHE A 16 -6.68 3.09 3.99
N ARG A 17 -5.94 3.19 2.87
CA ARG A 17 -5.48 4.48 2.33
C ARG A 17 -6.64 5.41 1.95
N ASN A 18 -7.66 4.86 1.31
CA ASN A 18 -8.82 5.58 0.79
C ASN A 18 -10.13 5.07 1.42
N THR A 19 -10.05 4.54 2.64
CA THR A 19 -11.18 3.93 3.33
C THR A 19 -11.96 4.98 4.12
N LEU A 20 -13.26 5.05 3.86
CA LEU A 20 -14.19 5.90 4.60
C LEU A 20 -14.82 5.14 5.77
N LEU A 21 -15.32 5.88 6.75
CA LEU A 21 -16.06 5.30 7.87
C LEU A 21 -17.32 4.56 7.35
N PRO A 22 -17.61 3.34 7.85
CA PRO A 22 -18.84 2.65 7.48
C PRO A 22 -20.07 3.44 7.90
N THR A 23 -21.06 3.53 7.02
CA THR A 23 -22.33 4.20 7.32
C THR A 23 -23.50 3.23 7.27
N ASP A 24 -24.50 3.47 8.12
CA ASP A 24 -25.77 2.77 8.12
C ASP A 24 -26.68 3.25 6.97
N SER A 25 -27.88 2.69 6.88
CA SER A 25 -28.87 3.06 5.86
C SER A 25 -29.35 4.52 5.94
N ASN A 26 -29.08 5.21 7.05
CA ASN A 26 -29.44 6.61 7.28
C ASN A 26 -28.25 7.56 7.05
N GLY A 27 -27.10 7.03 6.61
CA GLY A 27 -25.87 7.80 6.39
C GLY A 27 -25.13 8.17 7.68
N LYS A 28 -25.49 7.60 8.83
CA LYS A 28 -24.77 7.78 10.10
C LYS A 28 -23.67 6.73 10.25
N PRO A 29 -22.64 6.94 11.08
CA PRO A 29 -21.65 5.89 11.35
C PRO A 29 -22.31 4.57 11.81
N ASP A 30 -22.02 3.47 11.12
CA ASP A 30 -22.48 2.14 11.52
C ASP A 30 -21.60 1.62 12.66
N LEU A 31 -22.07 1.85 13.89
CA LEU A 31 -21.37 1.45 15.11
C LEU A 31 -21.27 -0.08 15.28
N SER A 32 -22.00 -0.89 14.51
CA SER A 32 -21.92 -2.35 14.62
C SER A 32 -20.55 -2.92 14.18
N PHE A 33 -19.76 -2.15 13.43
CA PHE A 33 -18.38 -2.50 13.09
C PHE A 33 -17.37 -2.20 14.21
N PHE A 34 -17.80 -1.52 15.29
CA PHE A 34 -16.95 -1.12 16.41
C PHE A 34 -17.39 -1.79 17.72
N ALA A 35 -16.45 -1.94 18.65
CA ALA A 35 -16.67 -2.48 19.97
C ALA A 35 -17.43 -1.47 20.85
N ALA A 36 -17.71 -1.85 22.11
CA ALA A 36 -18.47 -1.01 23.04
C ALA A 36 -17.83 0.35 23.36
N ASP A 37 -16.52 0.48 23.15
CA ASP A 37 -15.79 1.74 23.28
C ASP A 37 -15.84 2.64 22.03
N CYS A 38 -16.55 2.21 20.98
CA CYS A 38 -16.68 2.91 19.70
C CYS A 38 -15.35 3.18 18.98
N PHE A 39 -14.27 2.49 19.36
CA PHE A 39 -12.93 2.71 18.82
C PHE A 39 -12.32 1.44 18.24
N HIS A 40 -12.28 0.35 19.03
CA HIS A 40 -11.78 -0.92 18.53
C HIS A 40 -12.78 -1.54 17.56
N PHE A 41 -12.30 -2.36 16.63
CA PHE A 41 -13.21 -3.13 15.79
C PHE A 41 -13.97 -4.17 16.61
N SER A 42 -15.25 -4.35 16.29
CA SER A 42 -16.00 -5.50 16.76
C SER A 42 -15.56 -6.76 16.00
N VAL A 43 -16.13 -7.93 16.35
CA VAL A 43 -15.97 -9.15 15.54
C VAL A 43 -16.37 -8.91 14.08
N ARG A 44 -17.41 -8.10 13.83
CA ARG A 44 -17.85 -7.70 12.49
C ARG A 44 -16.78 -6.87 11.77
N GLY A 45 -16.21 -5.88 12.45
CA GLY A 45 -15.11 -5.04 11.93
C GLY A 45 -13.83 -5.84 11.65
N HIS A 46 -13.46 -6.77 12.53
CA HIS A 46 -12.30 -7.64 12.32
C HIS A 46 -12.47 -8.55 11.11
N ALA A 47 -13.64 -9.15 10.95
CA ALA A 47 -13.94 -9.98 9.79
C ALA A 47 -13.91 -9.15 8.48
N GLU A 48 -14.35 -7.90 8.52
CA GLU A 48 -14.17 -6.97 7.41
C GLU A 48 -12.70 -6.74 7.04
N MET A 49 -11.83 -6.52 8.02
CA MET A 49 -10.40 -6.36 7.78
C MET A 49 -9.75 -7.63 7.25
N ALA A 50 -10.16 -8.79 7.76
CA ALA A 50 -9.69 -10.09 7.27
C ALA A 50 -10.07 -10.31 5.79
N MET A 51 -11.30 -9.94 5.39
CA MET A 51 -11.74 -10.02 3.99
C MET A 51 -10.94 -9.07 3.10
N ALA A 52 -10.71 -7.83 3.53
CA ALA A 52 -9.92 -6.85 2.78
C ALA A 52 -8.46 -7.31 2.61
N LEU A 53 -7.86 -7.83 3.67
CA LEU A 53 -6.52 -8.41 3.65
C LEU A 53 -6.44 -9.60 2.68
N TRP A 54 -7.36 -10.56 2.80
CA TRP A 54 -7.42 -11.73 1.92
C TRP A 54 -7.48 -11.33 0.45
N ASN A 55 -8.38 -10.42 0.11
CA ASN A 55 -8.54 -9.93 -1.25
C ASN A 55 -7.27 -9.25 -1.77
N ASN A 56 -6.61 -8.43 -0.97
CA ASN A 56 -5.37 -7.77 -1.38
C ASN A 56 -4.19 -8.74 -1.52
N MET A 57 -4.14 -9.84 -0.76
CA MET A 57 -3.10 -10.87 -0.95
C MET A 57 -3.25 -11.59 -2.30
N LEU A 58 -4.44 -11.56 -2.90
CA LEU A 58 -4.75 -12.12 -4.23
C LEU A 58 -4.66 -11.10 -5.37
N GLU A 59 -4.14 -9.90 -5.11
CA GLU A 59 -3.93 -8.84 -6.11
C GLU A 59 -2.43 -8.53 -6.29
N PRO A 60 -1.93 -8.32 -7.52
CA PRO A 60 -0.55 -7.90 -7.75
C PRO A 60 -0.17 -6.62 -7.01
N VAL A 61 1.07 -6.53 -6.52
CA VAL A 61 1.63 -5.28 -6.01
C VAL A 61 1.58 -4.20 -7.11
N GLY A 62 1.09 -3.02 -6.77
CA GLY A 62 0.78 -1.93 -7.72
C GLY A 62 -0.70 -1.87 -8.11
N GLU A 63 -1.42 -3.00 -8.03
CA GLU A 63 -2.84 -3.13 -8.37
C GLU A 63 -3.72 -3.42 -7.15
N LYS A 64 -3.11 -3.40 -5.95
CA LYS A 64 -3.79 -3.67 -4.68
C LYS A 64 -4.87 -2.64 -4.37
N GLN A 65 -6.02 -3.12 -3.91
CA GLN A 65 -7.15 -2.31 -3.50
C GLN A 65 -6.78 -1.38 -2.33
N THR A 66 -7.04 -0.10 -2.50
CA THR A 66 -6.64 0.94 -1.53
C THR A 66 -7.74 1.36 -0.57
N TYR A 67 -8.91 0.72 -0.64
CA TYR A 67 -10.08 1.02 0.18
C TYR A 67 -10.67 -0.27 0.77
N ASN A 68 -11.53 -0.17 1.77
CA ASN A 68 -12.35 -1.26 2.26
C ASN A 68 -13.85 -0.93 2.09
N ASN A 69 -14.63 -1.92 1.67
CA ASN A 69 -16.07 -1.81 1.51
C ASN A 69 -16.78 -2.57 2.65
N PHE A 70 -17.26 -1.82 3.64
CA PHE A 70 -17.86 -2.34 4.88
C PHE A 70 -19.33 -2.78 4.71
N THR A 71 -19.57 -3.85 3.96
CA THR A 71 -20.92 -4.42 3.78
C THR A 71 -21.20 -5.62 4.67
N TYR A 72 -20.17 -6.23 5.24
CA TYR A 72 -20.16 -7.56 5.87
C TYR A 72 -20.67 -8.67 4.96
N ASP A 73 -20.59 -8.46 3.64
CA ASP A 73 -20.96 -9.45 2.64
C ASP A 73 -19.76 -10.37 2.33
N ARG A 74 -19.93 -11.67 2.56
CA ARG A 74 -18.90 -12.68 2.27
C ARG A 74 -18.75 -12.97 0.79
N SER A 75 -19.70 -12.58 -0.06
CA SER A 75 -19.64 -12.79 -1.51
C SER A 75 -18.47 -12.05 -2.17
N LYS A 76 -17.96 -10.99 -1.51
CA LYS A 76 -16.83 -10.19 -2.00
C LYS A 76 -15.47 -10.88 -1.86
N LEU A 77 -15.40 -12.02 -1.17
CA LEU A 77 -14.14 -12.77 -1.04
C LEU A 77 -13.68 -13.26 -2.41
N LYS A 78 -12.46 -12.88 -2.78
CA LYS A 78 -11.84 -13.37 -4.01
C LYS A 78 -11.42 -14.83 -3.83
N CYS A 79 -11.72 -15.63 -4.83
CA CYS A 79 -11.24 -17.00 -4.93
C CYS A 79 -9.89 -17.04 -5.65
N PRO A 80 -8.95 -17.90 -5.22
CA PRO A 80 -7.74 -18.18 -5.99
C PRO A 80 -8.07 -18.70 -7.40
N ASN A 81 -7.23 -18.36 -8.37
CA ASN A 81 -7.33 -18.81 -9.77
C ASN A 81 -6.15 -19.76 -10.07
N PRO A 82 -6.35 -20.91 -10.74
CA PRO A 82 -5.25 -21.77 -11.21
C PRO A 82 -4.15 -21.04 -12.01
N GLU A 83 -4.48 -19.97 -12.74
CA GLU A 83 -3.51 -19.14 -13.46
C GLU A 83 -2.61 -18.31 -12.54
N LYS A 84 -3.07 -18.03 -11.31
CA LYS A 84 -2.41 -17.21 -10.29
C LYS A 84 -2.43 -17.95 -8.94
N PRO A 85 -1.69 -19.06 -8.79
CA PRO A 85 -1.84 -19.99 -7.67
C PRO A 85 -1.18 -19.54 -6.35
N PHE A 86 -0.47 -18.40 -6.35
CA PHE A 86 0.29 -17.91 -5.20
C PHE A 86 -0.20 -16.55 -4.73
N LEU A 87 0.05 -16.24 -3.45
CA LEU A 87 -0.13 -14.88 -2.93
C LEU A 87 0.86 -13.92 -3.60
N PHE A 88 0.40 -12.69 -3.83
CA PHE A 88 1.19 -11.69 -4.55
C PHE A 88 2.20 -10.98 -3.64
N THR A 89 3.45 -11.01 -4.08
CA THR A 89 4.62 -10.33 -3.53
C THR A 89 5.23 -9.39 -4.57
N LEU A 90 6.20 -8.58 -4.18
CA LEU A 90 6.91 -7.70 -5.13
C LEU A 90 7.52 -8.49 -6.31
N ARG A 91 8.00 -9.71 -6.04
CA ARG A 91 8.71 -10.55 -7.03
C ARG A 91 7.81 -11.15 -8.09
N ASN A 92 6.60 -11.59 -7.73
CA ASN A 92 5.65 -12.22 -8.67
C ASN A 92 4.57 -11.26 -9.20
N SER A 93 4.68 -9.97 -8.89
CA SER A 93 3.76 -8.92 -9.38
C SER A 93 4.31 -8.12 -10.55
N GLY A 94 5.52 -8.42 -11.05
CA GLY A 94 6.18 -7.64 -12.10
C GLY A 94 6.68 -6.24 -11.66
N PHE A 95 6.41 -5.84 -10.41
CA PHE A 95 6.70 -4.51 -9.87
C PHE A 95 8.22 -4.22 -9.79
N ARG A 96 9.06 -5.24 -9.61
CA ARG A 96 10.51 -5.09 -9.56
C ARG A 96 11.12 -4.50 -10.85
N ASN A 97 10.46 -4.69 -12.00
CA ASN A 97 10.92 -4.10 -13.27
C ASN A 97 10.68 -2.57 -13.32
N LEU A 98 9.73 -2.05 -12.53
CA LEU A 98 9.47 -0.61 -12.42
C LEU A 98 10.43 0.05 -11.44
N ASP A 99 10.66 -0.55 -10.27
CA ASP A 99 11.58 0.00 -9.26
C ASP A 99 13.04 0.02 -9.73
N LEU A 100 13.51 -1.03 -10.44
CA LEU A 100 14.85 -1.04 -11.05
C LEU A 100 15.03 0.04 -12.12
N ASN A 101 13.95 0.43 -12.80
CA ASN A 101 13.98 1.55 -13.75
C ASN A 101 13.94 2.89 -13.01
N TRP A 102 13.17 3.02 -11.92
CA TRP A 102 13.12 4.23 -11.11
C TRP A 102 14.47 4.57 -10.47
N GLU A 103 15.15 3.57 -9.89
CA GLU A 103 16.48 3.72 -9.30
C GLU A 103 17.54 4.08 -10.35
N LYS A 104 17.33 3.70 -11.62
CA LYS A 104 18.11 4.14 -12.77
C LYS A 104 17.81 5.57 -13.24
N THR A 105 16.64 6.11 -12.88
CA THR A 105 16.13 7.40 -13.36
C THR A 105 16.32 8.53 -12.35
N GLU A 106 16.65 8.22 -11.09
CA GLU A 106 17.14 9.21 -10.12
C GLU A 106 18.36 9.93 -10.72
N PRO A 107 18.26 11.24 -11.05
CA PRO A 107 19.37 11.96 -11.63
C PRO A 107 20.47 12.05 -10.59
N SER A 108 21.56 11.29 -10.79
CA SER A 108 22.76 11.44 -9.98
C SER A 108 23.29 12.85 -10.16
N VAL A 109 23.05 13.74 -9.19
CA VAL A 109 23.59 15.10 -9.22
C VAL A 109 25.10 14.97 -9.18
N PRO A 110 25.81 15.33 -10.27
CA PRO A 110 27.23 15.07 -10.33
C PRO A 110 27.95 16.03 -9.37
N TYR A 111 28.95 15.52 -8.66
CA TYR A 111 29.63 16.25 -7.57
C TYR A 111 30.14 17.65 -7.98
N TRP A 112 30.53 17.82 -9.25
CA TRP A 112 30.96 19.11 -9.78
C TRP A 112 29.85 20.17 -9.77
N ALA A 113 28.58 19.79 -9.92
CA ALA A 113 27.46 20.73 -9.88
C ALA A 113 27.31 21.38 -8.49
N VAL A 114 27.61 20.62 -7.42
CA VAL A 114 27.63 21.14 -6.04
C VAL A 114 28.78 22.14 -5.86
N ILE A 115 29.96 21.83 -6.42
CA ILE A 115 31.12 22.73 -6.37
C ILE A 115 30.82 24.04 -7.10
N VAL A 116 30.28 23.97 -8.32
CA VAL A 116 29.95 25.15 -9.13
C VAL A 116 28.92 26.03 -8.42
N ALA A 117 27.87 25.44 -7.85
CA ALA A 117 26.86 26.19 -7.12
C ALA A 117 27.43 26.89 -5.88
N ALA A 118 28.31 26.22 -5.12
CA ALA A 118 28.95 26.81 -3.94
C ALA A 118 29.88 27.98 -4.32
N VAL A 119 30.70 27.81 -5.36
CA VAL A 119 31.61 28.87 -5.83
C VAL A 119 30.84 30.07 -6.36
N ALA A 120 29.80 29.85 -7.18
CA ALA A 120 28.96 30.92 -7.70
C ALA A 120 28.23 31.68 -6.57
N GLY A 121 27.73 30.97 -5.56
CA GLY A 121 27.10 31.58 -4.38
C GLY A 121 28.07 32.46 -3.57
N VAL A 122 29.31 32.00 -3.37
CA VAL A 122 30.34 32.79 -2.69
C VAL A 122 30.70 34.05 -3.47
N LEU A 123 30.85 33.94 -4.80
CA LEU A 123 31.18 35.09 -5.66
C LEU A 123 30.03 36.10 -5.71
N ALA A 124 28.78 35.65 -5.78
CA ALA A 124 27.61 36.52 -5.79
C ALA A 124 27.36 37.20 -4.44
N GLY A 125 27.64 36.52 -3.32
CA GLY A 125 27.48 37.08 -1.97
C GLY A 125 28.64 37.97 -1.52
N SER A 126 29.74 38.02 -2.28
CA SER A 126 30.91 38.86 -1.98
C SER A 126 30.96 40.17 -2.79
N LEU A 127 29.90 40.46 -3.56
CA LEU A 127 29.70 41.71 -4.30
C LEU A 127 28.72 42.61 -3.55
#